data_AF-A0A5C4KZY0-F1
#
_entry.id   AF-A0A5C4KZY0-F1
#
_cell.length_a   1.000
_cell.length_b   1.000
_cell.length_c   1.000
_cell.angle_alpha   90.00
_cell.angle_beta   90.00
_cell.angle_gamma   90.00
#
_symmetry.space_group_name_H-M   'P 1'
#
loop_
_entity.id
_entity.type
_entity.pdbx_description
1 polymer ?
#
loop_
_entity_poly.entity_id
_entity_poly.type
_entity_poly.pdbx_seq_one_letter_code
_entity_poly.pdbx_strand_id
1 'polypeptide(L)'
;MSINPDDSHIAVGADFSRIFDPQDFLAMINIPDEALCVLRAHLILEEFLNLWSGKITDTEDLYAGIFISFKTKLVISRNLGLDQEIFTIMDKINEIRNRFSHRKGHVLERSMLDALKIKIDAVVPTSQMQKCEEFQLWASGTDQTGKPANITHTWGNADTRIRFLIAFVIFTLKITHWMQSEFTTRGIPFEIAAIPKHVEN
;
A
#
# COMPACT_ATOMS: atom_id res chain seq x y z
N MET A 1 -20.16 -9.59 23.58
CA MET A 1 -18.73 -9.52 23.24
C MET A 1 -18.25 -10.96 23.12
N SER A 2 -18.09 -11.47 21.90
CA SER A 2 -17.60 -12.83 21.64
C SER A 2 -16.37 -12.68 20.77
N ILE A 3 -15.26 -13.16 21.32
CA ILE A 3 -13.94 -13.17 20.70
C ILE A 3 -13.93 -14.36 19.74
N ASN A 4 -13.64 -14.13 18.47
CA ASN A 4 -13.23 -15.21 17.58
C ASN A 4 -11.73 -15.43 17.81
N PRO A 5 -11.32 -16.60 18.33
CA PRO A 5 -9.94 -16.83 18.79
C PRO A 5 -8.90 -16.93 17.65
N ASP A 6 -9.32 -16.92 16.38
CA ASP A 6 -8.44 -17.06 15.21
C ASP A 6 -8.02 -15.73 14.55
N ASP A 7 -8.47 -14.59 15.07
CA ASP A 7 -8.24 -13.28 14.42
C ASP A 7 -6.89 -12.66 14.85
N SER A 8 -5.78 -13.30 14.45
CA SER A 8 -4.42 -12.82 14.68
C SER A 8 -4.08 -11.65 13.74
N HIS A 9 -4.66 -10.49 13.98
CA HIS A 9 -4.29 -9.26 13.28
C HIS A 9 -2.94 -8.76 13.81
N ILE A 10 -1.91 -8.84 12.98
CA ILE A 10 -0.57 -8.32 13.27
C ILE A 10 -0.45 -6.93 12.63
N ALA A 11 -0.37 -5.88 13.43
CA ALA A 11 0.06 -4.58 12.92
C ALA A 11 1.56 -4.61 12.64
N VAL A 12 1.96 -4.10 11.48
CA VAL A 12 3.36 -4.06 11.04
C VAL A 12 4.00 -2.77 11.54
N GLY A 13 4.96 -2.89 12.46
CA GLY A 13 5.64 -1.78 13.13
C GLY A 13 7.14 -1.68 12.80
N ALA A 14 7.85 -0.89 13.62
CA ALA A 14 9.27 -0.56 13.47
C ALA A 14 9.59 0.18 12.17
N ASP A 15 10.51 -0.33 11.33
CA ASP A 15 10.95 0.36 10.11
C ASP A 15 9.81 0.57 9.10
N PHE A 16 8.77 -0.26 9.17
CA PHE A 16 7.60 -0.20 8.28
C PHE A 16 6.40 0.55 8.89
N SER A 17 6.55 1.14 10.08
CA SER A 17 5.46 1.81 10.81
C SER A 17 4.81 2.95 10.02
N ARG A 18 5.60 3.75 9.29
CA ARG A 18 5.08 4.85 8.45
C ARG A 18 4.34 4.38 7.20
N ILE A 19 4.52 3.12 6.81
CA ILE A 19 3.89 2.52 5.63
C ILE A 19 2.53 1.90 6.01
N PHE A 20 2.46 1.25 7.18
CA PHE A 20 1.27 0.52 7.63
C PHE A 20 0.55 1.22 8.78
N ASP A 21 0.23 2.51 8.60
CA ASP A 21 -0.70 3.19 9.51
C ASP A 21 -2.14 2.70 9.24
N PRO A 22 -2.81 2.04 10.20
CA PRO A 22 -4.20 1.58 10.02
C PRO A 22 -5.16 2.72 9.66
N GLN A 23 -4.90 3.95 10.11
CA GLN A 23 -5.75 5.11 9.83
C GLN A 23 -5.72 5.49 8.34
N ASP A 24 -4.61 5.27 7.64
CA ASP A 24 -4.53 5.57 6.22
C ASP A 24 -5.39 4.62 5.39
N PHE A 25 -5.33 3.32 5.66
CA PHE A 25 -6.14 2.33 4.96
C PHE A 25 -7.62 2.47 5.32
N LEU A 26 -7.96 2.70 6.59
CA LEU A 26 -9.34 2.99 7.00
C LEU A 26 -9.88 4.27 6.35
N ALA A 27 -9.05 5.32 6.25
CA ALA A 27 -9.44 6.53 5.54
C ALA A 27 -9.70 6.23 4.06
N MET A 28 -8.85 5.46 3.38
CA MET A 28 -9.06 5.07 1.98
C MET A 28 -10.35 4.27 1.76
N ILE A 29 -10.76 3.42 2.72
CA ILE A 29 -12.04 2.70 2.69
C ILE A 29 -13.24 3.66 2.84
N ASN A 30 -13.09 4.75 3.59
CA ASN A 30 -14.20 5.66 3.90
C ASN A 30 -14.29 6.88 2.96
N ILE A 31 -13.21 7.27 2.30
CA ILE A 31 -13.16 8.42 1.38
C ILE A 31 -13.95 8.10 0.10
N PRO A 32 -15.05 8.80 -0.24
CA PRO A 32 -15.75 8.55 -1.50
C PRO A 32 -14.99 9.03 -2.75
N ASP A 33 -14.04 9.94 -2.56
CA ASP A 33 -13.29 10.60 -3.62
C ASP A 33 -12.10 9.75 -4.11
N GLU A 34 -12.13 9.37 -5.39
CA GLU A 34 -11.08 8.56 -6.03
C GLU A 34 -9.72 9.26 -6.06
N ALA A 35 -9.69 10.58 -6.29
CA ALA A 35 -8.45 11.33 -6.41
C ALA A 35 -7.71 11.37 -5.07
N LEU A 36 -8.45 11.59 -3.98
CA LEU A 36 -7.90 11.59 -2.62
C LEU A 36 -7.46 10.18 -2.19
N CYS A 37 -8.19 9.14 -2.59
CA CYS A 37 -7.77 7.75 -2.38
C CYS A 37 -6.42 7.46 -3.07
N VAL A 38 -6.28 7.82 -4.35
CA VAL A 38 -5.03 7.64 -5.11
C VAL A 38 -3.89 8.51 -4.56
N LEU A 39 -4.19 9.72 -4.07
CA LEU A 39 -3.19 10.58 -3.42
C LEU A 39 -2.63 9.93 -2.15
N ARG A 40 -3.46 9.33 -1.30
CA ARG A 40 -2.99 8.61 -0.11
C ARG A 40 -2.10 7.43 -0.49
N ALA A 41 -2.50 6.63 -1.48
CA ALA A 41 -1.66 5.55 -2.00
C ALA A 41 -0.29 6.06 -2.47
N HIS A 42 -0.25 7.20 -3.17
CA HIS A 42 1.01 7.82 -3.59
C HIS A 42 1.92 8.20 -2.42
N LEU A 43 1.36 8.76 -1.33
CA LEU A 43 2.14 9.11 -0.14
C LEU A 43 2.70 7.87 0.56
N ILE A 44 1.92 6.79 0.66
CA ILE A 44 2.39 5.50 1.19
C ILE A 44 3.54 4.93 0.33
N LEU A 45 3.43 5.00 -1.00
CA LEU A 45 4.52 4.57 -1.88
C LEU A 45 5.77 5.43 -1.71
N GLU A 46 5.64 6.70 -1.34
CA GLU A 46 6.79 7.55 -1.05
C GLU A 46 7.54 7.08 0.19
N GLU A 47 6.83 6.63 1.24
CA GLU A 47 7.45 6.03 2.42
C GLU A 47 8.21 4.74 2.09
N PHE A 48 7.72 3.91 1.16
CA PHE A 48 8.47 2.77 0.64
C PHE A 48 9.79 3.18 -0.02
N LEU A 49 9.78 4.25 -0.82
CA LEU A 49 10.98 4.75 -1.49
C LEU A 49 11.97 5.35 -0.49
N ASN A 50 11.49 6.09 0.51
CA ASN A 50 12.31 6.64 1.58
C ASN A 50 12.98 5.50 2.37
N LEU A 51 12.21 4.49 2.78
CA LEU A 51 12.72 3.34 3.54
C LEU A 51 13.76 2.55 2.73
N TRP A 52 13.43 2.18 1.49
CA TRP A 52 14.36 1.43 0.63
C TRP A 52 15.67 2.19 0.47
N SER A 53 15.59 3.43 0.00
CA SER A 53 16.77 4.23 -0.28
C SER A 53 17.61 4.46 0.98
N GLY A 54 16.98 4.83 2.10
CA GLY A 54 17.69 5.07 3.37
C GLY A 54 18.40 3.83 3.89
N LYS A 55 17.77 2.64 3.81
CA LYS A 55 18.38 1.37 4.20
C LYS A 55 19.54 0.95 3.29
N ILE A 56 19.42 1.16 1.98
CA ILE A 56 20.52 0.84 1.03
C ILE A 56 21.72 1.76 1.24
N THR A 57 21.51 3.04 1.54
CA THR A 57 22.59 4.03 1.67
C THR A 57 23.10 4.24 3.08
N ASP A 58 22.53 3.53 4.07
CA ASP A 58 22.83 3.71 5.50
C ASP A 58 22.66 5.18 5.95
N THR A 59 21.55 5.79 5.52
CA THR A 59 21.20 7.17 5.87
C THR A 59 19.75 7.23 6.34
N GLU A 60 19.47 8.06 7.35
CA GLU A 60 18.11 8.24 7.87
C GLU A 60 17.12 8.74 6.81
N ASP A 61 17.54 9.73 6.00
CA ASP A 61 16.77 10.22 4.85
C ASP A 61 17.72 10.67 3.73
N LEU A 62 17.80 9.88 2.66
CA LEU A 62 18.61 10.17 1.48
C LEU A 62 18.15 11.46 0.76
N TYR A 63 16.88 11.84 0.91
CA TYR A 63 16.26 12.93 0.17
C TYR A 63 16.16 14.23 0.99
N ALA A 64 16.74 14.26 2.19
CA ALA A 64 16.70 15.42 3.07
C ALA A 64 17.39 16.65 2.43
N GLY A 65 16.90 17.84 2.80
CA GLY A 65 17.53 19.12 2.47
C GLY A 65 16.98 19.83 1.23
N ILE A 66 16.25 19.14 0.35
CA ILE A 66 15.55 19.75 -0.80
C ILE A 66 14.25 19.00 -1.13
N PHE A 67 13.36 19.65 -1.86
CA PHE A 67 12.20 18.96 -2.43
C PHE A 67 12.64 18.04 -3.57
N ILE A 68 12.36 16.74 -3.44
CA ILE A 68 12.58 15.73 -4.46
C ILE A 68 11.24 15.16 -4.90
N SER A 69 10.93 15.24 -6.20
CA SER A 69 9.68 14.67 -6.73
C SER A 69 9.62 13.15 -6.58
N PHE A 70 8.43 12.58 -6.42
CA PHE A 70 8.21 11.12 -6.40
C PHE A 70 8.90 10.39 -7.57
N LYS A 71 8.78 10.91 -8.80
CA LYS A 71 9.39 10.30 -9.97
C LYS A 71 10.92 10.27 -9.85
N THR A 72 11.51 11.33 -9.32
CA THR A 72 12.96 11.39 -9.05
C THR A 72 13.36 10.38 -7.99
N LYS A 73 12.62 10.31 -6.86
CA LYS A 73 12.85 9.29 -5.81
C LYS A 73 12.80 7.89 -6.41
N LEU A 74 11.76 7.58 -7.18
CA LEU A 74 11.56 6.28 -7.81
C LEU A 74 12.70 5.89 -8.76
N VAL A 75 13.21 6.82 -9.57
CA VAL A 75 14.37 6.59 -10.45
C VAL A 75 15.64 6.33 -9.63
N ILE A 76 15.86 7.09 -8.56
CA ILE A 76 17.00 6.89 -7.65
C ILE A 76 16.90 5.51 -6.99
N SER A 77 15.75 5.13 -6.42
CA SER A 77 15.54 3.83 -5.77
C SER A 77 15.77 2.66 -6.73
N ARG A 78 15.36 2.77 -8.01
CA ARG A 78 15.70 1.78 -9.05
C ARG A 78 17.20 1.68 -9.29
N ASN A 79 17.91 2.81 -9.34
CA ASN A 79 19.37 2.80 -9.48
C ASN A 79 20.06 2.21 -8.24
N LEU A 80 19.42 2.26 -7.07
CA LEU A 80 19.82 1.57 -5.83
C LEU A 80 19.38 0.08 -5.79
N GLY A 81 18.82 -0.43 -6.89
CA GLY A 81 18.45 -1.84 -7.04
C GLY A 81 17.02 -2.20 -6.67
N LEU A 82 16.08 -1.23 -6.69
CA LEU A 82 14.64 -1.54 -6.68
C LEU A 82 14.27 -2.36 -7.92
N ASP A 83 13.46 -3.40 -7.72
CA ASP A 83 13.00 -4.28 -8.79
C ASP A 83 12.27 -3.51 -9.91
N GLN A 84 12.50 -3.93 -11.16
CA GLN A 84 12.01 -3.23 -12.34
C GLN A 84 10.49 -3.37 -12.51
N GLU A 85 9.88 -4.47 -12.09
CA GLU A 85 8.43 -4.64 -12.13
C GLU A 85 7.76 -3.82 -11.03
N ILE A 86 8.35 -3.77 -9.82
CA ILE A 86 7.91 -2.87 -8.74
C ILE A 86 7.98 -1.40 -9.20
N PHE A 87 9.10 -1.00 -9.83
CA PHE A 87 9.25 0.34 -10.42
C PHE A 87 8.12 0.64 -11.40
N THR A 88 7.81 -0.30 -12.29
CA THR A 88 6.79 -0.13 -13.33
C THR A 88 5.40 0.05 -12.74
N ILE A 89 5.07 -0.69 -11.68
CA ILE A 89 3.78 -0.57 -10.99
C ILE A 89 3.69 0.76 -10.23
N MET A 90 4.72 1.15 -9.47
CA MET A 90 4.77 2.44 -8.77
C MET A 90 4.65 3.62 -9.75
N ASP A 91 5.34 3.56 -10.89
CA ASP A 91 5.24 4.57 -11.93
C ASP A 91 3.83 4.64 -12.50
N LYS A 92 3.17 3.49 -12.69
CA LYS A 92 1.80 3.44 -13.15
C LYS A 92 0.85 4.12 -12.17
N ILE A 93 0.98 3.86 -10.87
CA ILE A 93 0.17 4.52 -9.84
C ILE A 93 0.40 6.03 -9.83
N ASN A 94 1.66 6.48 -10.02
CA ASN A 94 1.99 7.90 -10.15
C ASN A 94 1.36 8.54 -11.41
N GLU A 95 1.33 7.83 -12.55
CA GLU A 95 0.60 8.29 -13.74
C GLU A 95 -0.89 8.51 -13.46
N ILE A 96 -1.54 7.58 -12.73
CA ILE A 96 -2.95 7.68 -12.34
C ILE A 96 -3.16 8.94 -11.50
N ARG A 97 -2.33 9.13 -10.47
CA ARG A 97 -2.35 10.32 -9.61
C ARG A 97 -2.22 11.60 -10.42
N ASN A 98 -1.30 11.65 -11.38
CA ASN A 98 -1.07 12.83 -12.22
C ASN A 98 -2.27 13.13 -13.15
N ARG A 99 -2.99 12.11 -13.63
CA ARG A 99 -4.20 12.33 -14.43
C ARG A 99 -5.28 13.06 -13.63
N PHE A 100 -5.44 12.74 -12.36
CA PHE A 100 -6.36 13.46 -11.47
C PHE A 100 -5.97 14.94 -11.28
N SER A 101 -4.67 15.24 -11.23
CA SER A 101 -4.18 16.63 -11.10
C SER A 101 -4.32 17.46 -12.37
N HIS A 102 -4.31 16.84 -13.56
CA HIS A 102 -4.29 17.57 -14.84
C HIS A 102 -5.62 17.59 -15.59
N ARG A 103 -6.52 16.63 -15.34
CA ARG A 103 -7.78 16.47 -16.09
C ARG A 103 -8.97 16.65 -15.16
N LYS A 104 -9.61 17.82 -15.24
CA LYS A 104 -10.85 18.08 -14.50
C LYS A 104 -11.90 17.04 -14.88
N GLY A 105 -12.46 16.33 -13.90
CA GLY A 105 -13.45 15.28 -14.11
C GLY A 105 -12.89 13.93 -14.57
N HIS A 106 -11.58 13.70 -14.44
CA HIS A 106 -11.04 12.34 -14.59
C HIS A 106 -11.68 11.39 -13.57
N VAL A 107 -11.91 10.16 -13.99
CA VAL A 107 -12.42 9.06 -13.17
C VAL A 107 -11.50 7.85 -13.36
N LEU A 108 -11.38 7.00 -12.34
CA LEU A 108 -10.69 5.73 -12.47
C LEU A 108 -11.44 4.83 -13.45
N GLU A 109 -10.76 4.44 -14.53
CA GLU A 109 -11.31 3.54 -15.52
C GLU A 109 -11.11 2.08 -15.08
N ARG A 110 -12.16 1.25 -15.17
CA ARG A 110 -12.07 -0.17 -14.81
C ARG A 110 -10.98 -0.91 -15.59
N SER A 111 -10.82 -0.63 -16.89
CA SER A 111 -9.78 -1.21 -17.75
C SER A 111 -8.36 -0.93 -17.23
N MET A 112 -8.14 0.26 -16.69
CA MET A 112 -6.86 0.66 -16.09
C MET A 112 -6.58 -0.13 -14.82
N LEU A 113 -7.61 -0.33 -13.98
CA LEU A 113 -7.51 -1.16 -12.78
C LEU A 113 -7.28 -2.63 -13.13
N ASP A 114 -7.94 -3.16 -14.15
CA ASP A 114 -7.73 -4.55 -14.61
C ASP A 114 -6.30 -4.74 -15.14
N ALA A 115 -5.73 -3.76 -15.84
CA ALA A 115 -4.34 -3.81 -16.29
C ALA A 115 -3.35 -3.71 -15.12
N LEU A 116 -3.63 -2.85 -14.13
CA LEU A 116 -2.82 -2.71 -12.92
C LEU A 116 -2.85 -4.01 -12.09
N LYS A 117 -4.04 -4.60 -11.93
CA LYS A 117 -4.28 -5.89 -11.28
C LYS A 117 -3.41 -7.00 -11.85
N ILE A 118 -3.41 -7.17 -13.17
CA ILE A 118 -2.60 -8.20 -13.85
C ILE A 118 -1.11 -8.06 -13.50
N LYS A 119 -0.59 -6.83 -13.45
CA LYS A 119 0.81 -6.58 -13.08
C LYS A 119 1.07 -6.91 -11.60
N ILE A 120 0.17 -6.50 -10.71
CA ILE A 120 0.29 -6.75 -9.28
C ILE A 120 0.17 -8.24 -8.96
N ASP A 121 -0.71 -8.98 -9.63
CA ASP A 121 -0.82 -10.42 -9.45
C ASP A 121 0.47 -11.15 -9.87
N ALA A 122 1.16 -10.65 -10.90
CA ALA A 122 2.39 -11.24 -11.42
C ALA A 122 3.67 -10.85 -10.66
N VAL A 123 3.72 -9.69 -10.00
CA VAL A 123 4.93 -9.22 -9.30
C VAL A 123 5.21 -10.02 -8.04
N VAL A 124 6.49 -10.17 -7.69
CA VAL A 124 6.97 -10.90 -6.51
C VAL A 124 6.31 -12.29 -6.38
N PRO A 125 6.53 -13.21 -7.34
CA PRO A 125 5.84 -14.51 -7.36
C PRO A 125 6.20 -15.40 -6.16
N THR A 126 7.28 -15.08 -5.44
CA THR A 126 7.67 -15.74 -4.18
C THR A 126 6.78 -15.36 -3.00
N SER A 127 6.08 -14.22 -3.07
CA SER A 127 5.08 -13.85 -2.08
C SER A 127 3.88 -14.77 -2.25
N GLN A 128 3.57 -15.59 -1.24
CA GLN A 128 2.39 -16.47 -1.23
C GLN A 128 1.07 -15.69 -1.05
N MET A 129 1.01 -14.46 -1.55
CA MET A 129 -0.12 -13.56 -1.43
C MET A 129 -1.23 -13.97 -2.40
N GLN A 130 -2.47 -13.80 -1.97
CA GLN A 130 -3.64 -14.05 -2.80
C GLN A 130 -3.67 -13.13 -4.03
N LYS A 131 -4.33 -13.57 -5.09
CA LYS A 131 -4.64 -12.72 -6.24
C LYS A 131 -5.65 -11.64 -5.86
N CYS A 132 -5.63 -10.53 -6.59
CA CYS A 132 -6.55 -9.40 -6.37
C CYS A 132 -8.03 -9.78 -6.40
N GLU A 133 -8.41 -10.75 -7.24
CA GLU A 133 -9.81 -11.19 -7.36
C GLU A 133 -10.28 -12.07 -6.19
N GLU A 134 -9.34 -12.67 -5.48
CA GLU A 134 -9.58 -13.60 -4.37
C GLU A 134 -9.48 -12.92 -3.00
N PHE A 135 -8.84 -11.74 -2.96
CA PHE A 135 -8.66 -10.97 -1.74
C PHE A 135 -9.95 -10.26 -1.30
N GLN A 136 -10.14 -10.17 0.02
CA GLN A 136 -11.29 -9.52 0.63
C GLN A 136 -10.83 -8.44 1.61
N LEU A 137 -11.40 -7.25 1.49
CA LEU A 137 -11.25 -6.20 2.49
C LEU A 137 -12.41 -6.28 3.47
N TRP A 138 -12.09 -6.45 4.74
CA TRP A 138 -13.06 -6.41 5.83
C TRP A 138 -12.82 -5.15 6.68
N ALA A 139 -13.90 -4.44 6.98
CA ALA A 139 -13.88 -3.34 7.94
C ALA A 139 -15.08 -3.44 8.87
N SER A 140 -14.84 -3.27 10.17
CA SER A 140 -15.87 -3.14 11.20
C SER A 140 -15.87 -1.73 11.77
N GLY A 141 -17.05 -1.17 12.01
CA GLY A 141 -17.19 0.13 12.66
C GLY A 141 -18.60 0.34 13.19
N THR A 142 -18.97 1.59 13.40
CA THR A 142 -20.34 2.01 13.67
C THR A 142 -20.94 2.68 12.43
N ASP A 143 -22.20 2.39 12.13
CA ASP A 143 -22.95 3.08 11.09
C ASP A 143 -23.33 4.51 11.52
N GLN A 144 -24.02 5.23 10.63
CA GLN A 144 -24.49 6.60 10.88
C GLN A 144 -25.48 6.71 12.06
N THR A 145 -25.99 5.58 12.57
CA THR A 145 -26.91 5.49 13.70
C THR A 145 -26.23 4.97 14.98
N GLY A 146 -24.90 4.77 14.95
CA GLY A 146 -24.12 4.26 16.07
C GLY A 146 -24.20 2.74 16.25
N LYS A 147 -24.80 2.00 15.31
CA LYS A 147 -24.89 0.53 15.41
C LYS A 147 -23.65 -0.12 14.81
N PRO A 148 -23.15 -1.23 15.39
CA PRO A 148 -22.08 -1.99 14.78
C PRO A 148 -22.43 -2.43 13.36
N ALA A 149 -21.55 -2.13 12.41
CA ALA A 149 -21.66 -2.50 11.03
C ALA A 149 -20.35 -3.11 10.55
N ASN A 150 -20.47 -4.23 9.82
CA ASN A 150 -19.35 -4.87 9.15
C ASN A 150 -19.57 -4.76 7.65
N ILE A 151 -18.55 -4.34 6.93
CA ILE A 151 -18.56 -4.30 5.47
C ILE A 151 -17.45 -5.20 4.94
N THR A 152 -17.81 -6.01 3.94
CA THR A 152 -16.86 -6.84 3.20
C THR A 152 -16.89 -6.45 1.74
N HIS A 153 -15.73 -6.06 1.24
CA HIS A 153 -15.53 -5.71 -0.15
C HIS A 153 -14.72 -6.80 -0.86
N THR A 154 -15.18 -7.15 -2.05
CA THR A 154 -14.50 -8.10 -2.95
C THR A 154 -14.28 -7.42 -4.30
N TRP A 155 -13.33 -7.89 -5.10
CA TRP A 155 -13.11 -7.32 -6.42
C TRP A 155 -14.39 -7.26 -7.28
N GLY A 156 -15.19 -8.33 -7.25
CA GLY A 156 -16.39 -8.48 -8.08
C GLY A 156 -17.48 -7.45 -7.76
N ASN A 157 -17.74 -7.19 -6.48
CA ASN A 157 -18.81 -6.29 -6.02
C ASN A 157 -18.35 -4.85 -5.74
N ALA A 158 -17.04 -4.58 -5.79
CA ALA A 158 -16.47 -3.28 -5.50
C ALA A 158 -16.62 -2.26 -6.64
N ASP A 159 -16.79 -1.00 -6.25
CA ASP A 159 -16.58 0.16 -7.11
C ASP A 159 -15.09 0.30 -7.52
N THR A 160 -14.79 1.22 -8.43
CA THR A 160 -13.45 1.48 -8.96
C THR A 160 -12.44 1.87 -7.88
N ARG A 161 -12.85 2.69 -6.92
CA ARG A 161 -12.01 3.08 -5.77
C ARG A 161 -11.64 1.88 -4.90
N ILE A 162 -12.60 1.06 -4.53
CA ILE A 162 -12.35 -0.10 -3.66
C ILE A 162 -11.54 -1.16 -4.41
N ARG A 163 -11.75 -1.35 -5.72
CA ARG A 163 -10.86 -2.19 -6.55
C ARG A 163 -9.43 -1.67 -6.56
N PHE A 164 -9.25 -0.35 -6.71
CA PHE A 164 -7.93 0.27 -6.59
C PHE A 164 -7.31 -0.02 -5.22
N LEU A 165 -8.07 0.14 -4.14
CA LEU A 165 -7.60 -0.14 -2.79
C LEU A 165 -7.23 -1.62 -2.58
N ILE A 166 -8.03 -2.56 -3.07
CA ILE A 166 -7.71 -4.00 -3.02
C ILE A 166 -6.36 -4.27 -3.71
N ALA A 167 -6.21 -3.80 -4.95
CA ALA A 167 -4.97 -3.94 -5.70
C ALA A 167 -3.78 -3.29 -4.96
N PHE A 168 -4.01 -2.09 -4.41
CA PHE A 168 -2.99 -1.35 -3.68
C PHE A 168 -2.51 -2.07 -2.42
N VAL A 169 -3.44 -2.57 -1.58
CA VAL A 169 -3.11 -3.33 -0.36
C VAL A 169 -2.29 -4.58 -0.69
N ILE A 170 -2.68 -5.32 -1.72
CA ILE A 170 -1.90 -6.49 -2.13
C ILE A 170 -0.51 -6.07 -2.60
N PHE A 171 -0.43 -4.99 -3.37
CA PHE A 171 0.85 -4.49 -3.83
C PHE A 171 1.78 -4.06 -2.68
N THR A 172 1.27 -3.36 -1.66
CA THR A 172 2.07 -2.98 -0.49
C THR A 172 2.58 -4.21 0.26
N LEU A 173 1.73 -5.22 0.48
CA LEU A 173 2.13 -6.49 1.10
C LEU A 173 3.23 -7.22 0.30
N LYS A 174 3.10 -7.23 -1.03
CA LYS A 174 4.10 -7.83 -1.93
C LYS A 174 5.44 -7.09 -1.90
N ILE A 175 5.43 -5.77 -1.96
CA ILE A 175 6.67 -4.97 -1.87
C ILE A 175 7.33 -5.17 -0.52
N THR A 176 6.56 -5.19 0.57
CA THR A 176 7.07 -5.45 1.91
C THR A 176 7.73 -6.83 2.00
N HIS A 177 7.13 -7.87 1.42
CA HIS A 177 7.76 -9.19 1.34
C HIS A 177 9.07 -9.14 0.54
N TRP A 178 9.07 -8.49 -0.62
CA TRP A 178 10.25 -8.35 -1.46
C TRP A 178 11.38 -7.58 -0.76
N MET A 179 11.10 -6.44 -0.11
CA MET A 179 12.09 -5.66 0.63
C MET A 179 12.72 -6.46 1.75
N GLN A 180 11.93 -7.21 2.52
CA GLN A 180 12.46 -8.09 3.57
C GLN A 180 13.43 -9.12 2.99
N SER A 181 13.03 -9.79 1.90
CA SER A 181 13.89 -10.77 1.22
C SER A 181 15.20 -10.14 0.72
N GLU A 182 15.14 -8.96 0.12
CA GLU A 182 16.32 -8.24 -0.37
C GLU A 182 17.23 -7.79 0.76
N PHE A 183 16.67 -7.20 1.82
CA PHE A 183 17.45 -6.80 2.98
C PHE A 183 18.14 -7.99 3.64
N THR A 184 17.44 -9.10 3.85
CA THR A 184 18.04 -10.34 4.37
C THR A 184 19.16 -10.84 3.45
N THR A 185 18.92 -10.90 2.14
CA THR A 185 19.90 -11.39 1.17
C THR A 185 21.16 -10.52 1.13
N ARG A 186 21.00 -9.20 1.29
CA ARG A 186 22.10 -8.22 1.26
C ARG A 186 22.73 -7.98 2.64
N GLY A 187 22.23 -8.62 3.70
CA GLY A 187 22.70 -8.42 5.08
C GLY A 187 22.40 -7.03 5.65
N ILE A 188 21.35 -6.37 5.17
CA ILE A 188 20.92 -5.04 5.61
C ILE A 188 20.00 -5.21 6.82
N PRO A 189 20.29 -4.56 7.96
CA PRO A 189 19.47 -4.68 9.16
C PRO A 189 18.13 -3.95 9.00
N PHE A 190 17.05 -4.66 9.34
CA PHE A 190 15.71 -4.09 9.44
C PHE A 190 14.95 -4.75 10.59
N GLU A 191 13.99 -4.02 11.13
CA GLU A 191 13.08 -4.50 12.17
C GLU A 191 11.64 -4.48 11.65
N ILE A 192 10.92 -5.58 11.92
CA ILE A 192 9.49 -5.67 11.73
C ILE A 192 8.86 -6.08 13.06
N ALA A 193 8.11 -5.17 13.66
CA ALA A 193 7.42 -5.46 14.92
C ALA A 193 5.99 -5.90 14.63
N ALA A 194 5.58 -7.02 15.22
CA ALA A 194 4.16 -7.32 15.35
C ALA A 194 3.62 -6.49 16.51
N ILE A 195 2.91 -5.39 16.25
CA ILE A 195 2.31 -4.58 17.32
C ILE A 195 1.01 -5.29 17.75
N PRO A 196 0.93 -5.82 18.99
CA PRO A 196 -0.32 -6.37 19.51
C PRO A 196 -1.33 -5.23 19.64
N LYS A 197 -2.62 -5.50 19.40
CA LYS A 197 -3.70 -4.54 19.68
C LYS A 197 -3.54 -4.01 21.11
N HIS A 198 -3.49 -2.68 21.26
CA HIS A 198 -3.61 -2.04 22.58
C HIS A 198 -4.93 -2.52 23.21
N VAL A 199 -4.82 -3.23 24.34
CA VAL A 199 -5.94 -3.45 25.26
C VAL A 199 -6.12 -2.12 25.97
N GLU A 200 -7.08 -1.30 25.54
CA GLU A 200 -7.54 -0.18 26.34
C GLU A 200 -8.18 -0.77 27.63
N ASN A 201 -7.63 -0.36 28.78
CA ASN A 201 -8.19 -0.66 30.10
C ASN A 201 -9.42 0.21 30.40
#